data_AF-A0A842KNH2-F1
#
_entry.id   AF-A0A842KNH2-F1
#
_cell.length_a   1.000
_cell.length_b   1.000
_cell.length_c   1.000
_cell.angle_alpha   90.00
_cell.angle_beta   90.00
_cell.angle_gamma   90.00
#
_symmetry.space_group_name_H-M   'P 1'
#
loop_
_entity.id
_entity.type
_entity.pdbx_description
1 polymer ?
#
loop_
_entity_poly.entity_id
_entity_poly.type
_entity_poly.pdbx_seq_one_letter_code
_entity_poly.pdbx_strand_id
1 'polypeptide(L)'
;MVISLSHAGIGLLIVLYLGLRGRESKLVVLFSILPDFDVIPYSLFLILENKLDHETRNILFYLMGHREFMHSVLFFLITILILHKLEKNSRLTIACSLAMFSHLYLDYATSWKMRPFFPFVKESSTLGAFYFFDPLVTVISLIPFFILLMEYQRKKGKWPITEPIHEYVQQNKRFIIVSIICIFVIWCSMAPLIKLLLINHVSAKENNLVSYQNTAPISPGKFIGTYRFNETHYKIFEITYWNGICRSDFIPEKSFCNITDNNSVYISRAALLYDSGLPKEIDYPVYNITENSTTAIVTISDARSVYVKYWAYYKVQYTFVFDKQNSNFAVFLKDLRKEKRPVALNRFIKSY
;
A
#
# COMPACT_ATOMS: atom_id res chain seq x y z
N MET A 1 4.95 -1.36 3.66
CA MET A 1 4.93 -0.16 4.50
C MET A 1 6.33 0.39 4.60
N VAL A 2 6.80 1.20 3.63
CA VAL A 2 8.04 1.97 3.85
C VAL A 2 7.94 2.53 5.26
N ILE A 3 8.81 2.06 6.14
CA ILE A 3 8.54 2.18 7.58
C ILE A 3 8.53 3.68 7.85
N SER A 4 7.72 4.19 8.78
CA SER A 4 7.73 5.62 9.13
C SER A 4 9.14 6.12 9.44
N LEU A 5 10.02 5.22 9.91
CA LEU A 5 11.46 5.43 10.03
C LEU A 5 12.14 5.78 8.70
N SER A 6 11.85 5.06 7.61
CA SER A 6 12.39 5.36 6.29
C SER A 6 11.93 6.72 5.76
N HIS A 7 10.65 7.07 5.98
CA HIS A 7 10.14 8.41 5.64
C HIS A 7 10.85 9.50 6.44
N ALA A 8 11.01 9.31 7.76
CA ALA A 8 11.80 10.18 8.62
C ALA A 8 13.27 10.28 8.16
N GLY A 9 13.86 9.19 7.67
CA GLY A 9 15.20 9.14 7.12
C GLY A 9 15.35 10.03 5.89
N ILE A 10 14.39 10.00 4.98
CA ILE A 10 14.38 10.87 3.80
C ILE A 10 14.12 12.33 4.19
N GLY A 11 13.24 12.58 5.16
CA GLY A 11 13.08 13.90 5.77
C GLY A 11 14.41 14.43 6.34
N LEU A 12 15.18 13.58 7.04
CA LEU A 12 16.51 13.92 7.55
C LEU A 12 17.52 14.15 6.43
N LEU A 13 17.46 13.39 5.34
CA LEU A 13 18.31 13.62 4.16
C LEU A 13 18.09 15.02 3.58
N ILE A 14 16.81 15.44 3.47
CA ILE A 14 16.43 16.79 3.04
C ILE A 14 16.96 17.85 4.01
N VAL A 15 16.82 17.63 5.32
CA VAL A 15 17.37 18.51 6.36
C VAL A 15 18.88 18.68 6.20
N LEU A 16 19.61 17.58 6.03
CA LEU A 16 21.06 17.58 5.89
C LEU A 16 21.50 18.30 4.61
N TYR A 17 20.80 18.08 3.50
CA TYR A 17 21.08 18.73 2.22
C TYR A 17 20.84 20.24 2.27
N LEU A 18 19.70 20.64 2.83
CA LEU A 18 19.34 22.05 2.98
C LEU A 18 20.03 22.71 4.18
N GLY A 19 20.83 21.99 4.98
CA GLY A 19 21.53 22.55 6.13
C GLY A 19 20.62 23.16 7.20
N LEU A 20 19.39 22.64 7.35
CA LEU A 20 18.41 23.15 8.32
C LEU A 20 18.78 22.74 9.75
N ARG A 21 18.46 23.60 10.73
CA ARG A 21 18.83 23.38 12.15
C ARG A 21 17.69 23.73 13.10
N GLY A 22 17.79 23.26 14.34
CA GLY A 22 16.89 23.66 15.42
C GLY A 22 15.43 23.25 15.20
N ARG A 23 14.52 24.22 15.13
CA ARG A 23 13.08 23.99 14.92
C ARG A 23 12.78 23.55 13.49
N GLU A 24 13.46 24.12 12.50
CA GLU A 24 13.21 23.83 11.08
C GLU A 24 13.45 22.34 10.77
N SER A 25 14.53 21.76 11.29
CA SER A 25 14.82 20.34 11.09
C SER A 25 13.76 19.43 11.70
N LYS A 26 13.29 19.76 12.91
CA LYS A 26 12.22 18.99 13.58
C LYS A 26 10.91 19.05 12.78
N LEU A 27 10.57 20.21 12.23
CA LEU A 27 9.37 20.36 11.40
C LEU A 27 9.46 19.54 10.12
N VAL A 28 10.58 19.57 9.40
CA VAL A 28 10.73 18.77 8.17
C VAL A 28 10.61 17.27 8.44
N VAL A 29 11.22 16.78 9.53
CA VAL A 29 11.07 15.38 9.94
C VAL A 29 9.64 15.06 10.35
N LEU A 30 8.98 15.93 11.10
CA LEU A 30 7.56 15.76 11.45
C LEU A 30 6.69 15.66 10.19
N PHE A 31 6.89 16.56 9.23
CA PHE A 31 6.16 16.58 7.97
C PHE A 31 6.44 15.36 7.10
N SER A 32 7.63 14.76 7.19
CA SER A 32 7.95 13.50 6.51
C SER A 32 7.16 12.30 7.02
N ILE A 33 6.65 12.33 8.26
CA ILE A 33 5.85 11.24 8.85
C ILE A 33 4.40 11.64 9.13
N LEU A 34 4.03 12.90 8.86
CA LEU A 34 2.70 13.43 9.17
C LEU A 34 1.56 12.62 8.55
N PRO A 35 1.64 12.12 7.29
CA PRO A 35 0.58 11.29 6.73
C PRO A 35 0.34 9.98 7.50
N ASP A 36 1.38 9.37 8.09
CA ASP A 36 1.28 8.13 8.88
C ASP A 36 0.53 8.33 10.21
N PHE A 37 0.26 9.59 10.62
CA PHE A 37 -0.57 9.85 11.78
C PHE A 37 -2.05 9.52 11.54
N ASP A 38 -2.40 9.11 10.32
CA ASP A 38 -3.71 8.54 9.98
C ASP A 38 -4.09 7.29 10.78
N VAL A 39 -3.12 6.64 11.43
CA VAL A 39 -3.37 5.57 12.41
C VAL A 39 -4.30 6.03 13.55
N ILE A 40 -4.24 7.31 13.93
CA ILE A 40 -5.08 7.88 14.99
C ILE A 40 -6.54 7.98 14.56
N PRO A 41 -6.90 8.73 13.50
CA PRO A 41 -8.28 8.76 13.02
C PRO A 41 -8.75 7.36 12.58
N TYR A 42 -7.88 6.51 12.03
CA TYR A 42 -8.27 5.15 11.65
C TYR A 42 -8.65 4.29 12.87
N SER A 43 -7.89 4.39 13.96
CA SER A 43 -8.23 3.69 15.21
C SER A 43 -9.58 4.16 15.77
N LEU A 44 -9.85 5.48 15.71
CA LEU A 44 -11.14 6.02 16.11
C LEU A 44 -12.28 5.52 15.21
N PHE A 45 -12.05 5.46 13.90
CA PHE A 45 -13.00 4.91 12.94
C PHE A 45 -13.35 3.46 13.26
N LEU A 46 -12.37 2.60 13.53
CA LEU A 46 -12.59 1.18 13.86
C LEU A 46 -13.43 0.99 15.14
N ILE A 47 -13.32 1.90 16.11
CA ILE A 47 -14.13 1.85 17.35
C ILE A 47 -15.59 2.25 17.05
N LEU A 48 -15.80 3.21 16.15
CA LEU A 48 -17.10 3.75 15.84
C LEU A 48 -17.84 2.98 14.74
N GLU A 49 -17.13 2.28 13.86
CA GLU A 49 -17.70 1.79 12.60
C GLU A 49 -18.95 0.93 12.79
N ASN A 50 -19.02 0.13 13.86
CA ASN A 50 -20.15 -0.76 14.16
C ASN A 50 -21.45 -0.02 14.54
N LYS A 51 -21.36 1.25 14.93
CA LYS A 51 -22.50 2.07 15.38
C LYS A 51 -23.06 2.98 14.28
N LEU A 52 -22.39 3.04 13.14
CA LEU A 52 -22.73 3.93 12.03
C LEU A 52 -23.70 3.24 11.06
N ASP A 53 -24.46 4.02 10.31
CA ASP A 53 -25.10 3.51 9.10
C ASP A 53 -24.07 3.32 7.97
N HIS A 54 -24.50 2.68 6.88
CA HIS A 54 -23.63 2.33 5.76
C HIS A 54 -22.99 3.55 5.09
N GLU A 55 -23.78 4.61 4.88
CA GLU A 55 -23.33 5.80 4.16
C GLU A 55 -22.34 6.61 5.01
N THR A 56 -22.68 6.88 6.26
CA THR A 56 -21.82 7.58 7.22
C THR A 56 -20.52 6.81 7.44
N ARG A 57 -20.60 5.48 7.56
CA ARG A 57 -19.40 4.62 7.66
C ARG A 57 -18.50 4.80 6.45
N ASN A 58 -19.03 4.78 5.24
CA ASN A 58 -18.22 4.89 4.03
C ASN A 58 -17.59 6.29 3.88
N ILE A 59 -18.32 7.35 4.21
CA ILE A 59 -17.77 8.72 4.24
C ILE A 59 -16.63 8.81 5.25
N LEU A 60 -16.85 8.32 6.48
CA LEU A 60 -15.82 8.31 7.51
C LEU A 60 -14.64 7.41 7.16
N PHE A 61 -14.87 6.29 6.46
CA PHE A 61 -13.79 5.46 5.94
C PHE A 61 -12.87 6.25 5.00
N TYR A 62 -13.41 7.06 4.08
CA TYR A 62 -12.57 7.86 3.21
C TYR A 62 -11.80 8.98 3.94
N LEU A 63 -12.39 9.55 4.98
CA LEU A 63 -11.77 10.65 5.74
C LEU A 63 -10.75 10.16 6.78
N MET A 64 -11.03 9.02 7.41
CA MET A 64 -10.32 8.51 8.58
C MET A 64 -9.61 7.18 8.31
N GLY A 65 -9.85 6.55 7.16
CA GLY A 65 -9.18 5.31 6.77
C GLY A 65 -7.68 5.47 6.62
N HIS A 66 -6.94 4.40 6.94
CA HIS A 66 -5.51 4.35 6.70
C HIS A 66 -5.22 4.42 5.20
N ARG A 67 -4.31 5.31 4.79
CA ARG A 67 -3.95 5.62 3.40
C ARG A 67 -5.07 6.20 2.53
N GLU A 68 -6.05 6.81 3.17
CA GLU A 68 -7.13 7.52 2.51
C GLU A 68 -6.83 9.03 2.46
N PHE A 69 -7.63 9.87 3.12
CA PHE A 69 -7.52 11.33 3.01
C PHE A 69 -6.14 11.91 3.35
N MET A 70 -5.47 11.48 4.43
CA MET A 70 -4.14 12.01 4.81
C MET A 70 -3.03 11.67 3.81
N HIS A 71 -3.31 10.74 2.91
CA HIS A 71 -2.45 10.34 1.81
C HIS A 71 -2.99 10.82 0.45
N SER A 72 -3.81 11.87 0.46
CA SER A 72 -4.29 12.54 -0.74
C SER A 72 -3.45 13.76 -1.08
N VAL A 73 -3.40 14.11 -2.37
CA VAL A 73 -2.83 15.36 -2.87
C VAL A 73 -3.56 16.56 -2.25
N LEU A 74 -4.86 16.45 -2.00
CA LEU A 74 -5.63 17.51 -1.35
C LEU A 74 -5.13 17.80 0.08
N PHE A 75 -4.93 16.76 0.90
CA PHE A 75 -4.37 16.91 2.24
C PHE A 75 -2.96 17.52 2.19
N PHE A 76 -2.12 17.06 1.27
CA PHE A 76 -0.81 17.64 1.02
C PHE A 76 -0.89 19.15 0.72
N LEU A 77 -1.71 19.55 -0.25
CA LEU A 77 -1.85 20.96 -0.64
C LEU A 77 -2.36 21.84 0.51
N ILE A 78 -3.39 21.40 1.23
CA ILE A 78 -3.95 22.14 2.37
C ILE A 78 -2.87 22.31 3.46
N THR A 79 -2.16 21.24 3.78
CA THR A 79 -1.14 21.26 4.84
C THR A 79 0.01 22.20 4.51
N ILE A 80 0.51 22.17 3.27
CA ILE A 80 1.57 23.07 2.82
C ILE A 80 1.10 24.53 2.77
N LEU A 81 -0.14 24.80 2.34
CA LEU A 81 -0.72 26.14 2.35
C LEU A 81 -0.84 26.70 3.78
N ILE A 82 -1.32 25.89 4.72
CA ILE A 82 -1.39 26.25 6.15
C ILE A 82 0.01 26.54 6.69
N LEU A 83 0.99 25.64 6.45
CA LEU A 83 2.37 25.83 6.87
C LEU A 83 2.94 27.15 6.34
N HIS A 84 2.77 27.42 5.04
CA HIS A 84 3.28 28.63 4.41
C HIS A 84 2.68 29.89 5.04
N LYS A 85 1.36 29.89 5.30
CA LYS A 85 0.67 31.01 5.95
C LYS A 85 1.15 31.26 7.38
N LEU A 86 1.44 30.20 8.14
CA LEU A 86 1.89 30.28 9.53
C LEU A 86 3.34 30.70 9.66
N GLU A 87 4.24 30.07 8.90
CA GLU A 87 5.69 30.28 9.05
C GLU A 87 6.24 31.41 8.17
N LYS A 88 5.58 31.72 7.04
CA LYS A 88 6.03 32.71 6.03
C LYS A 88 7.49 32.53 5.59
N ASN A 89 8.04 31.32 5.73
CA ASN A 89 9.40 30.96 5.38
C ASN A 89 9.39 30.03 4.16
N SER A 90 9.76 30.55 2.99
CA SER A 90 9.75 29.80 1.73
C SER A 90 10.70 28.61 1.75
N ARG A 91 11.88 28.73 2.37
CA ARG A 91 12.86 27.64 2.45
C ARG A 91 12.32 26.46 3.26
N LEU A 92 11.73 26.75 4.43
CA LEU A 92 11.08 25.74 5.25
C LEU A 92 9.86 25.12 4.54
N THR A 93 9.04 25.96 3.90
CA THR A 93 7.89 25.49 3.12
C THR A 93 8.32 24.49 2.05
N ILE A 94 9.34 24.82 1.25
CA ILE A 94 9.89 23.93 0.22
C ILE A 94 10.42 22.63 0.83
N ALA A 95 11.15 22.70 1.94
CA ALA A 95 11.70 21.53 2.61
C ALA A 95 10.60 20.57 3.09
N CYS A 96 9.56 21.10 3.75
CA CYS A 96 8.40 20.33 4.18
C CYS A 96 7.60 19.78 2.99
N SER A 97 7.45 20.55 1.91
CA SER A 97 6.80 20.09 0.68
C SER A 97 7.54 18.90 0.08
N LEU A 98 8.88 18.96 -0.02
CA LEU A 98 9.70 17.84 -0.51
C LEU A 98 9.56 16.61 0.39
N ALA A 99 9.55 16.81 1.72
CA ALA A 99 9.37 15.73 2.68
C ALA A 99 8.01 15.02 2.51
N MET A 100 6.91 15.78 2.51
CA MET A 100 5.58 15.21 2.31
C MET A 100 5.40 14.59 0.92
N PHE A 101 5.94 15.22 -0.12
CA PHE A 101 5.88 14.66 -1.47
C PHE A 101 6.62 13.33 -1.56
N SER A 102 7.83 13.25 -0.98
CA SER A 102 8.61 12.01 -0.98
C SER A 102 7.88 10.89 -0.24
N HIS A 103 7.20 11.21 0.86
CA HIS A 103 6.36 10.27 1.58
C HIS A 103 5.23 9.74 0.69
N LEU A 104 4.39 10.65 0.16
CA LEU A 104 3.25 10.30 -0.67
C LEU A 104 3.67 9.47 -1.88
N TYR A 105 4.75 9.89 -2.54
CA TYR A 105 5.29 9.21 -3.70
C TYR A 105 5.76 7.79 -3.36
N LEU A 106 6.54 7.61 -2.30
CA LEU A 106 7.08 6.30 -1.95
C LEU A 106 5.99 5.32 -1.55
N ASP A 107 5.01 5.75 -0.74
CA ASP A 107 3.90 4.89 -0.37
C ASP A 107 3.11 4.48 -1.63
N TYR A 108 2.86 5.42 -2.57
CA TYR A 108 2.16 5.14 -3.82
C TYR A 108 2.97 4.24 -4.78
N ALA A 109 4.29 4.42 -4.79
CA ALA A 109 5.23 3.67 -5.58
C ALA A 109 5.50 2.27 -5.04
N THR A 110 5.19 2.00 -3.77
CA THR A 110 5.20 0.65 -3.22
C THR A 110 3.89 -0.10 -3.50
N SER A 111 3.78 -1.36 -3.09
CA SER A 111 2.63 -2.24 -3.38
C SER A 111 1.30 -1.86 -2.72
N TRP A 112 1.22 -0.73 -2.03
CA TRP A 112 0.05 -0.36 -1.25
C TRP A 112 -0.91 0.48 -2.08
N LYS A 113 -2.20 0.17 -1.95
CA LYS A 113 -3.28 0.92 -2.54
C LYS A 113 -3.53 2.21 -1.78
N MET A 114 -3.77 3.28 -2.52
CA MET A 114 -4.03 4.62 -1.99
C MET A 114 -5.07 5.30 -2.88
N ARG A 115 -5.66 6.40 -2.38
CA ARG A 115 -6.54 7.27 -3.17
C ARG A 115 -5.94 8.67 -3.25
N PRO A 116 -4.87 8.87 -4.04
CA PRO A 116 -4.15 10.13 -4.08
C PRO A 116 -5.03 11.31 -4.52
N PHE A 117 -6.08 11.06 -5.31
CA PHE A 117 -6.98 12.09 -5.82
C PHE A 117 -8.35 12.14 -5.12
N PHE A 118 -8.51 11.51 -3.95
CA PHE A 118 -9.72 11.71 -3.15
C PHE A 118 -9.88 13.21 -2.77
N PRO A 119 -11.09 13.80 -2.83
CA PRO A 119 -12.42 13.20 -3.07
C PRO A 119 -12.86 13.08 -4.54
N PHE A 120 -12.03 13.49 -5.50
CA PHE A 120 -12.38 13.50 -6.92
C PHE A 120 -12.41 12.10 -7.54
N VAL A 121 -11.52 11.21 -7.06
CA VAL A 121 -11.43 9.80 -7.49
C VAL A 121 -11.57 8.91 -6.25
N LYS A 122 -12.52 7.98 -6.28
CA LYS A 122 -12.84 7.08 -5.15
C LYS A 122 -12.22 5.70 -5.30
N GLU A 123 -11.73 5.38 -6.50
CA GLU A 123 -11.01 4.17 -6.82
C GLU A 123 -9.60 4.23 -6.22
N SER A 124 -9.22 3.17 -5.51
CA SER A 124 -7.84 3.01 -5.08
C SER A 124 -6.96 2.63 -6.26
N SER A 125 -5.74 3.15 -6.29
CA SER A 125 -4.71 2.75 -7.24
C SER A 125 -3.37 2.58 -6.54
N THR A 126 -2.42 1.99 -7.25
CA THR A 126 -1.03 1.85 -6.82
C THR A 126 -0.13 1.93 -8.04
N LEU A 127 1.03 2.58 -7.91
CA LEU A 127 2.07 2.49 -8.93
C LEU A 127 2.82 1.15 -8.78
N GLY A 128 3.05 0.68 -7.55
CA GLY A 128 3.58 -0.66 -7.28
C GLY A 128 4.89 -0.97 -8.03
N ALA A 129 5.78 0.01 -8.14
CA ALA A 129 7.09 -0.13 -8.76
C ALA A 129 8.14 -0.72 -7.79
N PHE A 130 8.02 -0.41 -6.50
CA PHE A 130 8.97 -0.82 -5.48
C PHE A 130 8.43 -1.96 -4.63
N TYR A 131 9.30 -2.94 -4.38
CA TYR A 131 9.05 -3.88 -3.31
C TYR A 131 9.03 -3.14 -1.97
N PHE A 132 8.27 -3.66 -1.02
CA PHE A 132 8.19 -3.06 0.30
C PHE A 132 9.58 -2.91 0.96
N PHE A 133 10.41 -3.95 0.95
CA PHE A 133 11.80 -3.86 1.40
C PHE A 133 12.75 -3.58 0.24
N ASP A 134 12.44 -2.58 -0.57
CA ASP A 134 13.36 -2.14 -1.62
C ASP A 134 14.73 -1.81 -0.99
N PRO A 135 15.79 -2.54 -1.33
CA PRO A 135 17.07 -2.40 -0.66
C PRO A 135 17.65 -0.99 -0.78
N LEU A 136 17.46 -0.34 -1.93
CA LEU A 136 18.00 0.99 -2.19
C LEU A 136 17.26 2.04 -1.35
N VAL A 137 15.93 2.07 -1.40
CA VAL A 137 15.14 3.01 -0.57
C VAL A 137 15.44 2.80 0.91
N THR A 138 15.53 1.54 1.35
CA THR A 138 15.83 1.20 2.75
C THR A 138 17.20 1.74 3.17
N VAL A 139 18.26 1.42 2.41
CA VAL A 139 19.63 1.87 2.74
C VAL A 139 19.75 3.39 2.69
N ILE A 140 19.22 4.03 1.64
CA ILE A 140 19.22 5.49 1.49
C ILE A 140 18.58 6.16 2.70
N SER A 141 17.46 5.62 3.18
CA SER A 141 16.75 6.19 4.33
C SER A 141 17.50 6.03 5.66
N LEU A 142 18.37 5.03 5.81
CA LEU A 142 19.11 4.77 7.05
C LEU A 142 20.40 5.57 7.18
N ILE A 143 21.03 5.97 6.08
CA ILE A 143 22.29 6.72 6.09
C ILE A 143 22.21 8.03 6.90
N PRO A 144 21.15 8.87 6.77
CA PRO A 144 21.01 10.09 7.56
C PRO A 144 20.97 9.82 9.07
N PHE A 145 20.32 8.74 9.50
CA PHE A 145 20.32 8.33 10.91
C PHE A 145 21.71 7.90 11.37
N PHE A 146 22.41 7.13 10.55
CA PHE A 146 23.79 6.72 10.85
C PHE A 146 24.70 7.92 11.06
N ILE A 147 24.63 8.93 10.17
CA ILE A 147 25.41 10.18 10.29
C ILE A 147 25.10 10.89 11.62
N LEU A 148 23.81 11.04 11.97
CA LEU A 148 23.40 11.69 13.22
C LEU A 148 23.82 10.89 14.46
N LEU A 149 23.71 9.56 14.42
CA LEU A 149 24.11 8.70 15.52
C LEU A 149 25.61 8.81 15.79
N MET A 150 26.44 8.85 14.73
CA MET A 150 27.88 9.08 14.87
C MET A 150 28.18 10.45 15.50
N GLU A 151 27.52 11.52 15.03
CA GLU A 151 27.68 12.87 15.60
C GLU A 151 27.26 12.90 17.09
N TYR A 152 26.21 12.17 17.47
CA TYR A 152 25.73 12.08 18.84
C TYR A 152 26.68 11.29 19.76
N GLN A 153 27.16 10.12 19.33
CA GLN A 153 28.06 9.28 20.12
C GLN A 153 29.40 9.96 20.36
N ARG A 154 29.95 10.62 19.33
CA ARG A 154 31.20 11.40 19.45
C ARG A 154 31.09 12.50 20.50
N LYS A 155 29.98 13.26 20.52
CA LYS A 155 29.73 14.29 21.55
C LYS A 155 29.69 13.74 22.98
N LYS A 156 29.42 12.44 23.14
CA LYS A 156 29.44 11.75 24.44
C LYS A 156 30.78 11.10 24.79
N GLY A 157 31.81 11.27 23.94
CA GLY A 157 33.10 10.60 24.11
C GLY A 157 33.02 9.07 23.96
N LYS A 158 31.94 8.55 23.36
CA LYS A 158 31.75 7.11 23.14
C LYS A 158 32.01 6.83 21.65
N TRP A 159 32.92 5.87 21.39
CA TRP A 159 33.30 5.31 20.07
C TRP A 159 34.53 5.91 19.36
N PRO A 160 35.75 5.77 19.93
CA PRO A 160 36.99 6.13 19.21
C PRO A 160 37.26 5.24 17.98
N ILE A 161 36.72 4.02 17.95
CA ILE A 161 36.89 3.08 16.82
C ILE A 161 36.29 3.62 15.52
N THR A 162 35.25 4.46 15.60
CA THR A 162 34.58 5.05 14.43
C THR A 162 35.12 6.42 14.02
N GLU A 163 36.15 6.95 14.70
CA GLU A 163 36.72 8.27 14.44
C GLU A 163 37.18 8.44 12.97
N PRO A 164 37.88 7.47 12.35
CA PRO A 164 38.29 7.58 10.94
C PRO A 164 37.10 7.68 9.98
N ILE A 165 36.03 6.91 10.24
CA ILE A 165 34.80 6.91 9.45
C ILE A 165 34.09 8.25 9.60
N HIS A 166 34.02 8.76 10.83
CA HIS A 166 33.40 10.05 11.11
C HIS A 166 34.14 11.19 10.42
N GLU A 167 35.48 11.23 10.49
CA GLU A 167 36.30 12.22 9.81
C GLU A 167 36.08 12.18 8.30
N TYR A 168 36.10 10.99 7.70
CA TYR A 168 35.81 10.81 6.28
C TYR A 168 34.42 11.33 5.92
N VAL A 169 33.39 10.99 6.70
CA VAL A 169 32.01 11.44 6.47
C VAL A 169 31.88 12.95 6.60
N GLN A 170 32.57 13.59 7.55
CA GLN A 170 32.51 15.06 7.70
C GLN A 170 33.26 15.77 6.57
N GLN A 171 34.44 15.29 6.19
CA GLN A 171 35.22 15.83 5.07
C GLN A 171 34.43 15.75 3.74
N ASN A 172 33.71 14.64 3.54
CA ASN A 172 32.97 14.38 2.31
C ASN A 172 31.45 14.60 2.44
N LYS A 173 30.97 15.25 3.51
CA LYS A 173 29.54 15.30 3.89
C LYS A 173 28.64 15.76 2.74
N ARG A 174 29.01 16.88 2.11
CA ARG A 174 28.24 17.45 1.00
C ARG A 174 28.18 16.50 -0.19
N PHE A 175 29.32 15.92 -0.56
CA PHE A 175 29.39 14.96 -1.66
C PHE A 175 28.51 13.74 -1.38
N ILE A 176 28.64 13.12 -0.20
CA ILE A 176 27.85 11.96 0.21
C ILE A 176 26.35 12.26 0.14
N ILE A 177 25.90 13.36 0.75
CA ILE A 177 24.47 13.73 0.76
C ILE A 177 23.94 13.95 -0.65
N VAL A 178 24.67 14.71 -1.49
CA VAL A 178 24.28 14.98 -2.88
C VAL A 178 24.22 13.69 -3.68
N SER A 179 25.22 12.82 -3.57
CA SER A 179 25.25 11.52 -4.25
C SER A 179 24.06 10.65 -3.85
N ILE A 180 23.72 10.58 -2.56
CA ILE A 180 22.57 9.81 -2.07
C ILE A 180 21.27 10.37 -2.64
N ILE A 181 21.10 11.69 -2.66
CA ILE A 181 19.90 12.33 -3.25
C ILE A 181 19.83 12.05 -4.75
N CYS A 182 20.93 12.17 -5.49
CA CYS A 182 20.95 11.87 -6.92
C CYS A 182 20.57 10.41 -7.19
N ILE A 183 21.16 9.46 -6.46
CA ILE A 183 20.82 8.03 -6.56
C ILE A 183 19.34 7.82 -6.24
N PHE A 184 18.83 8.45 -5.18
CA PHE A 184 17.43 8.34 -4.79
C PHE A 184 16.48 8.84 -5.88
N VAL A 185 16.75 10.02 -6.45
CA VAL A 185 15.92 10.62 -7.51
C VAL A 185 15.97 9.79 -8.79
N ILE A 186 17.17 9.33 -9.19
CA ILE A 186 17.35 8.45 -10.36
C ILE A 186 16.59 7.14 -10.14
N TRP A 187 16.68 6.55 -8.95
CA TRP A 187 15.96 5.32 -8.64
C TRP A 187 14.44 5.51 -8.69
N CYS A 188 13.95 6.60 -8.09
CA CYS A 188 12.53 6.97 -8.11
C CYS A 188 12.02 7.19 -9.55
N SER A 189 12.80 7.79 -10.43
CA SER A 189 12.36 8.00 -11.82
C SER A 189 12.47 6.73 -12.68
N MET A 190 13.57 5.99 -12.55
CA MET A 190 13.86 4.85 -13.42
C MET A 190 13.03 3.62 -13.09
N ALA A 191 12.83 3.26 -11.82
CA ALA A 191 12.17 2.00 -11.49
C ALA A 191 10.73 1.89 -12.03
N PRO A 192 9.87 2.94 -11.93
CA PRO A 192 8.55 2.91 -12.56
C PRO A 192 8.60 2.76 -14.08
N LEU A 193 9.56 3.44 -14.73
CA LEU A 193 9.78 3.38 -16.17
C LEU A 193 10.22 1.99 -16.62
N ILE A 194 11.18 1.39 -15.92
CA ILE A 194 11.66 0.02 -16.22
C ILE A 194 10.52 -0.98 -16.01
N LYS A 195 9.71 -0.83 -14.95
CA LYS A 195 8.49 -1.65 -14.78
C LYS A 195 7.54 -1.49 -15.97
N LEU A 196 7.36 -0.28 -16.49
CA LEU A 196 6.46 -0.04 -17.63
C LEU A 196 6.94 -0.77 -18.87
N LEU A 197 8.24 -0.70 -19.16
CA LEU A 197 8.86 -1.43 -20.28
C LEU A 197 8.70 -2.95 -20.11
N LEU A 198 8.91 -3.49 -18.90
CA LEU A 198 8.70 -4.90 -18.61
C LEU A 198 7.25 -5.32 -18.88
N ILE A 199 6.28 -4.53 -18.45
CA ILE A 199 4.85 -4.86 -18.59
C ILE A 199 4.40 -4.77 -20.05
N ASN A 200 4.94 -3.81 -20.81
CA ASN A 200 4.69 -3.72 -22.25
C ASN A 200 5.26 -4.92 -22.99
N HIS A 201 6.49 -5.33 -22.66
CA HIS A 201 7.12 -6.53 -23.23
C HIS A 201 6.31 -7.79 -22.92
N VAL A 202 5.86 -7.95 -21.67
CA VAL A 202 5.03 -9.09 -21.24
C VAL A 202 3.67 -9.06 -21.95
N SER A 203 3.03 -7.90 -22.06
CA SER A 203 1.74 -7.75 -22.77
C SER A 203 1.85 -8.17 -24.23
N ALA A 204 2.93 -7.76 -24.91
CA ALA A 204 3.19 -8.17 -26.30
C ALA A 204 3.41 -9.68 -26.43
N LYS A 205 4.15 -10.29 -25.49
CA LYS A 205 4.38 -11.74 -25.47
C LYS A 205 3.12 -12.55 -25.18
N GLU A 206 2.25 -12.03 -24.32
CA GLU A 206 0.97 -12.64 -23.96
C GLU A 206 -0.14 -12.39 -24.99
N ASN A 207 0.09 -11.50 -25.96
CA ASN A 207 -0.92 -10.97 -26.87
C ASN A 207 -2.19 -10.51 -26.13
N ASN A 208 -2.00 -9.91 -24.95
CA ASN A 208 -3.08 -9.41 -24.10
C ASN A 208 -2.59 -8.22 -23.27
N LEU A 209 -3.49 -7.28 -22.98
CA LEU A 209 -3.15 -6.06 -22.25
C LEU A 209 -3.00 -6.38 -20.75
N VAL A 210 -1.76 -6.38 -20.27
CA VAL A 210 -1.46 -6.54 -18.84
C VAL A 210 -1.49 -5.18 -18.16
N SER A 211 -2.32 -5.05 -17.12
CA SER A 211 -2.42 -3.82 -16.34
C SER A 211 -1.16 -3.57 -15.50
N TYR A 212 -0.61 -2.37 -15.63
CA TYR A 212 0.51 -1.90 -14.81
C TYR A 212 0.18 -1.90 -13.31
N GLN A 213 -1.00 -1.38 -12.97
CA GLN A 213 -1.46 -1.22 -11.60
C GLN A 213 -1.75 -2.57 -10.94
N ASN A 214 -2.24 -3.54 -11.71
CA ASN A 214 -2.58 -4.88 -11.19
C ASN A 214 -1.37 -5.82 -11.15
N THR A 215 -0.19 -5.32 -11.52
CA THR A 215 1.08 -6.04 -11.43
C THR A 215 1.85 -5.55 -10.21
N ALA A 216 1.92 -6.37 -9.16
CA ALA A 216 2.46 -5.97 -7.86
C ALA A 216 3.85 -6.57 -7.59
N PRO A 217 4.76 -5.84 -6.92
CA PRO A 217 6.15 -6.27 -6.72
C PRO A 217 6.27 -7.24 -5.53
N ILE A 218 6.43 -8.55 -5.75
CA ILE A 218 6.49 -9.55 -4.66
C ILE A 218 7.84 -9.66 -3.96
N SER A 219 8.92 -9.31 -4.65
CA SER A 219 10.29 -9.23 -4.13
C SER A 219 11.11 -8.28 -5.02
N PRO A 220 12.36 -7.93 -4.68
CA PRO A 220 13.18 -7.07 -5.54
C PRO A 220 13.27 -7.63 -6.96
N GLY A 221 12.82 -6.85 -7.94
CA GLY A 221 12.83 -7.21 -9.36
C GLY A 221 11.87 -8.34 -9.78
N LYS A 222 10.96 -8.78 -8.92
CA LYS A 222 9.96 -9.81 -9.21
C LYS A 222 8.56 -9.28 -8.93
N PHE A 223 7.64 -9.54 -9.86
CA PHE A 223 6.26 -9.08 -9.78
C PHE A 223 5.29 -10.24 -10.02
N ILE A 224 4.08 -10.08 -9.50
CA ILE A 224 2.94 -10.93 -9.80
C ILE A 224 1.93 -10.13 -10.60
N GLY A 225 1.56 -10.64 -11.76
CA GLY A 225 0.53 -10.10 -12.63
C GLY A 225 -0.69 -11.01 -12.65
N THR A 226 -1.85 -10.43 -12.90
CA THR A 226 -3.10 -11.17 -13.09
C THR A 226 -3.99 -10.43 -14.07
N TYR A 227 -4.69 -11.17 -14.92
CA TYR A 227 -5.76 -10.63 -15.76
C TYR A 227 -6.86 -11.68 -15.95
N ARG A 228 -8.05 -11.23 -16.35
CA ARG A 228 -9.16 -12.11 -16.71
C ARG A 228 -8.92 -12.67 -18.12
N PHE A 229 -8.70 -13.97 -18.22
CA PHE A 229 -8.41 -14.63 -19.50
C PHE A 229 -9.68 -14.89 -20.30
N ASN A 230 -10.74 -15.33 -19.61
CA ASN A 230 -12.08 -15.50 -20.16
C ASN A 230 -13.12 -15.31 -19.03
N GLU A 231 -14.39 -15.60 -19.31
CA GLU A 231 -15.48 -15.44 -18.33
C GLU A 231 -15.36 -16.37 -17.11
N THR A 232 -14.53 -17.41 -17.17
CA THR A 232 -14.46 -18.45 -16.14
C THR A 232 -13.10 -18.55 -15.45
N HIS A 233 -12.04 -17.99 -16.01
CA HIS A 233 -10.67 -18.16 -15.53
C HIS A 233 -9.88 -16.84 -15.52
N TYR A 234 -9.09 -16.67 -14.48
CA TYR A 234 -7.98 -15.73 -14.41
C TYR A 234 -6.69 -16.38 -14.88
N LYS A 235 -5.83 -15.62 -15.55
CA LYS A 235 -4.43 -16.00 -15.75
C LYS A 235 -3.58 -15.27 -14.72
N ILE A 236 -2.75 -16.01 -14.00
CA ILE A 236 -1.82 -15.49 -13.02
C ILE A 236 -0.43 -15.84 -13.48
N PHE A 237 0.50 -14.92 -13.30
CA PHE A 237 1.86 -15.15 -13.71
C PHE A 237 2.84 -14.33 -12.88
N GLU A 238 4.04 -14.89 -12.72
CA GLU A 238 5.17 -14.21 -12.12
C GLU A 238 6.08 -13.69 -13.22
N ILE A 239 6.46 -12.42 -13.12
CA ILE A 239 7.41 -11.79 -14.03
C ILE A 239 8.64 -11.30 -13.27
N THR A 240 9.79 -11.31 -13.93
CA THR A 240 11.02 -10.73 -13.40
C THR A 240 11.67 -9.85 -14.46
N TYR A 241 12.51 -8.90 -14.01
CA TYR A 241 13.29 -8.09 -14.94
C TYR A 241 14.27 -8.93 -15.78
N TRP A 242 14.75 -10.06 -15.26
CA TRP A 242 15.76 -10.88 -15.93
C TRP A 242 15.18 -11.83 -16.98
N ASN A 243 14.08 -12.50 -16.67
CA ASN A 243 13.58 -13.62 -17.49
C ASN A 243 12.20 -13.34 -18.10
N GLY A 244 11.59 -12.18 -17.84
CA GLY A 244 10.18 -11.96 -18.17
C GLY A 244 9.28 -12.94 -17.39
N ILE A 245 8.35 -13.60 -18.07
CA ILE A 245 7.42 -14.56 -17.46
C ILE A 245 8.15 -15.82 -16.99
N CYS A 246 8.16 -16.07 -15.68
CA CYS A 246 8.84 -17.20 -15.06
C CYS A 246 7.90 -18.37 -14.75
N ARG A 247 6.65 -18.07 -14.36
CA ARG A 247 5.60 -19.05 -14.05
C ARG A 247 4.27 -18.47 -14.45
N SER A 248 3.37 -19.29 -14.98
CA SER A 248 1.99 -18.90 -15.26
C SER A 248 1.03 -20.07 -15.02
N ASP A 249 -0.12 -19.79 -14.43
CA ASP A 249 -1.17 -20.77 -14.15
C ASP A 249 -2.54 -20.11 -14.47
N PHE A 250 -3.54 -20.95 -14.76
CA PHE A 250 -4.93 -20.52 -14.89
C PHE A 250 -5.71 -20.91 -13.64
N ILE A 251 -6.46 -19.97 -13.08
CA ILE A 251 -7.27 -20.19 -11.88
C ILE A 251 -8.73 -19.95 -12.24
N PRO A 252 -9.63 -20.91 -11.98
CA PRO A 252 -11.05 -20.71 -12.20
C PRO A 252 -11.60 -19.65 -11.22
N GLU A 253 -12.37 -18.70 -11.73
CA GLU A 253 -13.11 -17.70 -10.94
C GLU A 253 -14.11 -18.38 -9.99
N LYS A 254 -14.70 -19.50 -10.44
CA LYS A 254 -15.58 -20.37 -9.65
C LYS A 254 -14.96 -21.76 -9.59
N SER A 255 -14.49 -22.16 -8.41
CA SER A 255 -13.64 -23.35 -8.23
C SER A 255 -14.35 -24.71 -8.27
N PHE A 256 -15.59 -24.81 -8.78
CA PHE A 256 -16.38 -26.06 -8.75
C PHE A 256 -16.56 -26.73 -10.09
N CYS A 257 -16.46 -28.05 -10.08
CA CYS A 257 -16.79 -28.92 -11.20
C CYS A 257 -18.30 -29.20 -11.35
N ASN A 258 -19.18 -28.75 -10.45
CA ASN A 258 -20.64 -28.96 -10.55
C ASN A 258 -21.40 -27.82 -9.83
N ILE A 259 -21.62 -26.70 -10.51
CA ILE A 259 -22.45 -25.60 -10.00
C ILE A 259 -23.90 -25.95 -10.33
N THR A 260 -24.72 -26.19 -9.30
CA THR A 260 -26.18 -26.21 -9.43
C THR A 260 -26.71 -24.78 -9.52
N ASP A 261 -27.87 -24.57 -10.13
CA ASP A 261 -28.48 -23.24 -10.26
C ASP A 261 -28.64 -22.55 -8.88
N ASN A 262 -28.99 -23.31 -7.84
CA ASN A 262 -29.09 -22.79 -6.46
C ASN A 262 -27.75 -22.25 -5.90
N ASN A 263 -26.62 -22.88 -6.23
CA ASN A 263 -25.31 -22.43 -5.78
C ASN A 263 -24.88 -21.12 -6.45
N SER A 264 -25.33 -20.89 -7.68
CA SER A 264 -25.05 -19.65 -8.41
C SER A 264 -25.67 -18.42 -7.73
N VAL A 265 -26.85 -18.58 -7.11
CA VAL A 265 -27.57 -17.49 -6.42
C VAL A 265 -26.77 -16.96 -5.22
N TYR A 266 -26.25 -17.85 -4.37
CA TYR A 266 -25.45 -17.44 -3.21
C TYR A 266 -24.11 -16.82 -3.59
N ILE A 267 -23.47 -17.31 -4.66
CA ILE A 267 -22.24 -16.70 -5.18
C ILE A 267 -22.52 -15.27 -5.68
N SER A 268 -23.57 -15.08 -6.48
CA SER A 268 -23.97 -13.76 -6.97
C SER A 268 -24.34 -12.81 -5.83
N ARG A 269 -25.05 -13.31 -4.80
CA ARG A 269 -25.38 -12.53 -3.60
C ARG A 269 -24.13 -12.11 -2.82
N ALA A 270 -23.18 -13.02 -2.63
CA ALA A 270 -21.91 -12.72 -1.97
C ALA A 270 -21.07 -11.71 -2.77
N ALA A 271 -21.07 -11.82 -4.10
CA ALA A 271 -20.38 -10.87 -4.99
C ALA A 271 -20.97 -9.46 -4.84
N LEU A 272 -22.30 -9.31 -4.92
CA LEU A 272 -22.99 -8.02 -4.73
C LEU A 272 -22.72 -7.42 -3.34
N LEU A 273 -22.79 -8.24 -2.28
CA LEU A 273 -22.48 -7.79 -0.93
C LEU A 273 -21.04 -7.31 -0.85
N TYR A 274 -20.07 -8.11 -1.29
CA TYR A 274 -18.66 -7.73 -1.30
C TYR A 274 -18.41 -6.44 -2.09
N ASP A 275 -19.05 -6.28 -3.25
CA ASP A 275 -18.90 -5.10 -4.10
C ASP A 275 -19.52 -3.83 -3.51
N SER A 276 -20.51 -3.96 -2.63
CA SER A 276 -21.12 -2.83 -1.93
C SER A 276 -20.28 -2.30 -0.76
N GLY A 277 -19.29 -3.07 -0.28
CA GLY A 277 -18.53 -2.75 0.92
C GLY A 277 -17.17 -2.11 0.69
N LEU A 278 -16.73 -1.28 1.64
CA LEU A 278 -15.37 -0.70 1.68
C LEU A 278 -14.60 -1.15 2.95
N PRO A 279 -13.28 -1.40 2.87
CA PRO A 279 -12.42 -1.39 1.67
C PRO A 279 -12.64 -2.58 0.73
N LYS A 280 -12.24 -2.44 -0.55
CA LYS A 280 -12.15 -3.55 -1.51
C LYS A 280 -10.71 -4.10 -1.54
N GLU A 281 -10.47 -5.15 -0.76
CA GLU A 281 -9.13 -5.73 -0.53
C GLU A 281 -8.75 -6.81 -1.54
N ILE A 282 -9.73 -7.53 -2.08
CA ILE A 282 -9.60 -8.55 -3.11
C ILE A 282 -9.93 -7.94 -4.48
N ASP A 283 -8.99 -8.00 -5.42
CA ASP A 283 -9.17 -7.46 -6.79
C ASP A 283 -9.65 -8.51 -7.79
N TYR A 284 -9.19 -9.75 -7.60
CA TYR A 284 -9.51 -10.89 -8.46
C TYR A 284 -10.21 -11.95 -7.61
N PRO A 285 -11.51 -11.78 -7.32
CA PRO A 285 -12.24 -12.65 -6.42
C PRO A 285 -12.42 -14.04 -7.02
N VAL A 286 -11.97 -15.05 -6.28
CA VAL A 286 -12.24 -16.46 -6.53
C VAL A 286 -13.26 -16.92 -5.51
N TYR A 287 -14.34 -17.51 -6.01
CA TYR A 287 -15.48 -17.95 -5.21
C TYR A 287 -15.39 -19.45 -4.95
N ASN A 288 -15.58 -19.80 -3.69
CA ASN A 288 -15.69 -21.17 -3.19
C ASN A 288 -16.96 -21.29 -2.34
N ILE A 289 -17.86 -22.24 -2.61
CA ILE A 289 -19.11 -22.46 -1.89
C ILE A 289 -19.16 -23.85 -1.26
N THR A 290 -19.45 -23.90 0.02
CA THR A 290 -19.73 -25.15 0.74
C THR A 290 -21.15 -25.08 1.26
N GLU A 291 -21.96 -26.07 0.90
CA GLU A 291 -23.39 -26.08 1.18
C GLU A 291 -23.73 -27.24 2.13
N ASN A 292 -24.46 -26.91 3.20
CA ASN A 292 -25.07 -27.87 4.09
C ASN A 292 -26.60 -27.77 3.98
N SER A 293 -27.35 -28.65 4.65
CA SER A 293 -28.82 -28.66 4.61
C SER A 293 -29.46 -27.32 5.00
N THR A 294 -28.86 -26.58 5.94
CA THR A 294 -29.41 -25.34 6.51
C THR A 294 -28.67 -24.07 6.11
N THR A 295 -27.40 -24.18 5.67
CA THR A 295 -26.53 -23.02 5.44
C THR A 295 -25.77 -23.12 4.13
N ALA A 296 -25.60 -22.00 3.43
CA ALA A 296 -24.68 -21.86 2.31
C ALA A 296 -23.50 -20.97 2.73
N ILE A 297 -22.27 -21.48 2.59
CA ILE A 297 -21.06 -20.79 3.01
C ILE A 297 -20.26 -20.43 1.76
N VAL A 298 -20.20 -19.14 1.42
CA VAL A 298 -19.43 -18.62 0.30
C VAL A 298 -18.14 -17.98 0.82
N THR A 299 -17.02 -18.56 0.43
CA THR A 299 -15.68 -18.03 0.61
C THR A 299 -15.26 -17.24 -0.63
N ILE A 300 -14.74 -16.02 -0.40
CA ILE A 300 -14.09 -15.18 -1.41
C ILE A 300 -12.63 -15.03 -1.04
N SER A 301 -11.72 -15.32 -1.99
CA SER A 301 -10.27 -15.15 -1.84
C SER A 301 -9.67 -14.50 -3.08
N ASP A 302 -8.49 -13.90 -2.99
CA ASP A 302 -7.81 -13.38 -4.18
C ASP A 302 -7.14 -14.51 -4.98
N ALA A 303 -7.31 -14.50 -6.31
CA ALA A 303 -6.70 -15.48 -7.21
C ALA A 303 -5.17 -15.58 -7.00
N ARG A 304 -4.50 -14.45 -6.73
CA ARG A 304 -3.04 -14.38 -6.52
C ARG A 304 -2.57 -15.05 -5.24
N SER A 305 -3.46 -15.38 -4.32
CA SER A 305 -3.14 -15.99 -3.02
C SER A 305 -2.35 -17.30 -3.10
N VAL A 306 -2.49 -18.04 -4.21
CA VAL A 306 -1.78 -19.31 -4.47
C VAL A 306 -0.28 -19.11 -4.64
N TYR A 307 0.12 -17.97 -5.21
CA TYR A 307 1.51 -17.67 -5.53
C TYR A 307 2.26 -16.99 -4.38
N VAL A 308 1.53 -16.44 -3.40
CA VAL A 308 2.15 -15.57 -2.39
C VAL A 308 1.96 -16.14 -0.99
N LYS A 309 3.07 -16.57 -0.37
CA LYS A 309 3.05 -17.19 0.97
C LYS A 309 2.91 -16.18 2.11
N TYR A 310 3.56 -15.03 2.01
CA TYR A 310 3.77 -14.11 3.15
C TYR A 310 3.16 -12.72 2.99
N TRP A 311 2.37 -12.48 1.94
CA TRP A 311 1.82 -11.15 1.69
C TRP A 311 0.45 -10.96 2.29
N ALA A 312 0.34 -9.94 3.14
CA ALA A 312 -0.89 -9.59 3.86
C ALA A 312 -2.06 -9.37 2.94
N TYR A 313 -1.79 -8.67 1.84
CA TYR A 313 -2.80 -8.21 0.91
C TYR A 313 -3.48 -9.36 0.14
N TYR A 314 -2.73 -10.40 -0.24
CA TYR A 314 -3.30 -11.53 -1.00
C TYR A 314 -3.81 -12.69 -0.13
N LYS A 315 -3.57 -12.63 1.19
CA LYS A 315 -3.99 -13.67 2.15
C LYS A 315 -5.26 -13.27 2.91
N VAL A 316 -6.06 -12.39 2.31
CA VAL A 316 -7.38 -12.00 2.82
C VAL A 316 -8.44 -12.95 2.26
N GLN A 317 -9.29 -13.45 3.13
CA GLN A 317 -10.42 -14.31 2.78
C GLN A 317 -11.68 -13.80 3.49
N TYR A 318 -12.73 -13.54 2.71
CA TYR A 318 -14.07 -13.27 3.26
C TYR A 318 -14.88 -14.56 3.26
N THR A 319 -15.64 -14.81 4.32
CA THR A 319 -16.56 -15.94 4.44
C THR A 319 -17.95 -15.41 4.74
N PHE A 320 -18.85 -15.52 3.78
CA PHE A 320 -20.26 -15.22 3.89
C PHE A 320 -21.01 -16.48 4.27
N VAL A 321 -21.73 -16.46 5.38
CA VAL A 321 -22.56 -17.57 5.85
C VAL A 321 -24.00 -17.14 5.70
N PHE A 322 -24.73 -17.77 4.78
CA PHE A 322 -26.15 -17.51 4.53
C PHE A 322 -27.00 -18.59 5.21
N ASP A 323 -28.01 -18.15 5.96
CA ASP A 323 -29.09 -19.00 6.44
C ASP A 323 -30.11 -19.18 5.32
N LYS A 324 -30.39 -20.45 4.96
CA LYS A 324 -31.36 -20.77 3.91
C LYS A 324 -32.81 -20.54 4.32
N GLN A 325 -33.10 -20.52 5.63
CA GLN A 325 -34.47 -20.43 6.14
C GLN A 325 -34.92 -18.97 6.30
N ASN A 326 -34.03 -18.08 6.73
CA ASN A 326 -34.40 -16.74 7.18
C ASN A 326 -33.74 -15.59 6.40
N SER A 327 -33.07 -15.88 5.26
CA SER A 327 -32.35 -14.91 4.42
C SER A 327 -31.24 -14.09 5.11
N ASN A 328 -31.01 -14.33 6.40
CA ASN A 328 -29.98 -13.71 7.23
C ASN A 328 -28.58 -14.17 6.79
N PHE A 329 -27.59 -13.32 7.05
CA PHE A 329 -26.21 -13.66 6.77
C PHE A 329 -25.25 -13.10 7.83
N ALA A 330 -24.13 -13.79 7.99
CA ALA A 330 -22.98 -13.34 8.76
C ALA A 330 -21.75 -13.30 7.86
N VAL A 331 -20.84 -12.36 8.13
CA VAL A 331 -19.60 -12.21 7.36
C VAL A 331 -18.42 -12.28 8.29
N PHE A 332 -17.41 -13.06 7.90
CA PHE A 332 -16.16 -13.20 8.62
C PHE A 332 -14.99 -12.85 7.71
N LEU A 333 -13.99 -12.20 8.27
CA LEU A 333 -12.71 -11.91 7.63
C LEU A 333 -11.64 -12.81 8.24
N LYS A 334 -10.79 -13.38 7.39
CA LYS A 334 -9.57 -14.07 7.78
C LYS A 334 -8.39 -13.45 7.07
N ASP A 335 -7.37 -13.06 7.84
CA ASP A 335 -6.14 -12.43 7.34
C ASP A 335 -4.93 -13.39 7.49
N LEU A 336 -3.71 -12.86 7.32
CA LEU A 336 -2.45 -13.60 7.52
C LEU A 336 -2.31 -14.27 8.89
N ARG A 337 -2.91 -13.70 9.94
CA ARG A 337 -2.86 -14.25 11.30
C ARG A 337 -3.71 -15.51 11.42
N LYS A 338 -4.47 -15.84 10.37
CA LYS A 338 -5.41 -16.97 10.28
C LYS A 338 -6.56 -16.89 11.29
N GLU A 339 -6.70 -15.76 11.98
CA GLU A 339 -7.80 -15.49 12.89
C GLU A 339 -9.04 -15.11 12.10
N LYS A 340 -10.18 -15.74 12.41
CA LYS A 340 -11.47 -15.34 11.86
C LYS A 340 -12.08 -14.27 12.75
N ARG A 341 -12.45 -13.12 12.17
CA ARG A 341 -13.07 -12.00 12.89
C ARG A 341 -14.40 -11.64 12.23
N PRO A 342 -15.46 -11.33 13.01
CA PRO A 342 -16.72 -10.89 12.44
C PRO A 342 -16.55 -9.53 11.75
N VAL A 343 -17.24 -9.34 10.63
CA VAL A 343 -17.29 -8.08 9.90
C VAL A 343 -18.63 -7.40 10.17
N ALA A 344 -18.58 -6.10 10.45
CA ALA A 344 -19.75 -5.28 10.69
C ALA A 344 -20.73 -5.34 9.49
N LEU A 345 -21.99 -5.70 9.73
CA LEU A 345 -22.96 -5.88 8.64
C LEU A 345 -23.38 -4.56 7.98
N ASN A 346 -23.26 -3.43 8.69
CA ASN A 346 -23.45 -2.09 8.14
C ASN A 346 -22.40 -1.73 7.07
N ARG A 347 -21.34 -2.52 6.92
CA ARG A 347 -20.41 -2.42 5.80
C ARG A 347 -21.06 -2.75 4.45
N PHE A 348 -22.15 -3.51 4.45
CA PHE A 348 -22.78 -4.00 3.24
C PHE A 348 -24.18 -3.39 3.06
N ILE A 349 -24.55 -3.11 1.81
CA ILE A 349 -25.91 -2.68 1.49
C ILE A 349 -26.81 -3.92 1.58
N LYS A 350 -27.78 -3.90 2.50
CA LYS A 350 -28.68 -5.04 2.76
C LYS A 350 -29.80 -5.23 1.72
N SER A 351 -29.84 -4.41 0.67
CA SER A 351 -30.96 -4.35 -0.27
C SER A 351 -30.95 -5.47 -1.32
N TYR A 352 -30.75 -6.74 -0.94
CA TYR A 352 -30.87 -7.89 -1.85
C TYR A 352 -31.31 -9.19 -1.15
#